data_AF-A0A946EM95-F1
#
_entry.id   AF-A0A946EM95-F1
#
_cell.length_a   1.000
_cell.length_b   1.000
_cell.length_c   1.000
_cell.angle_alpha   90.00
_cell.angle_beta   90.00
_cell.angle_gamma   90.00
#
_symmetry.space_group_name_H-M   'P 1'
#
loop_
_entity.id
_entity.type
_entity.pdbx_description
1 polymer ?
#
loop_
_entity_poly.entity_id
_entity_poly.type
_entity_poly.pdbx_seq_one_letter_code
_entity_poly.pdbx_strand_id
1 'polypeptide(L)'
;MTSVTGSPEPKLIRSTDAQSAGFTMVELLVTIALIVFLMSMLAVGAGKYLESASVARTEALLARVSLLIDGYHSKVGAFPIDGLDGDDRITRDGSYLTGGAALTYTLTQPLILTRTKSNGEIRVVGEEPPMGEFRNDELSPPSDGDTEAIQLLDAWGEPIHYDEVSTGESGYSPQSDGESHLDWDDEESVHAEDPRDVGEGTIGTGPQNIQQFDIWSHGSSGHTSDESYDDLISNWQKGS
;
A
#
# COMPACT_ATOMS: atom_id res chain seq x y z
N MET A 1 -62.95 -56.91 -64.27
CA MET A 1 -62.37 -57.84 -63.28
C MET A 1 -61.36 -57.07 -62.44
N THR A 2 -61.40 -57.32 -61.14
CA THR A 2 -61.10 -56.40 -60.03
C THR A 2 -59.63 -56.06 -59.81
N SER A 3 -59.39 -54.79 -59.48
CA SER A 3 -58.17 -54.24 -58.90
C SER A 3 -57.94 -54.79 -57.48
N VAL A 4 -56.70 -55.18 -57.16
CA VAL A 4 -56.26 -55.46 -55.79
C VAL A 4 -55.06 -54.57 -55.48
N THR A 5 -55.31 -53.63 -54.58
CA THR A 5 -54.40 -52.69 -53.94
C THR A 5 -53.52 -53.40 -52.91
N GLY A 6 -52.20 -53.21 -52.99
CA GLY A 6 -51.26 -53.50 -51.91
C GLY A 6 -50.81 -52.19 -51.26
N SER A 7 -51.20 -51.97 -50.01
CA SER A 7 -50.74 -50.84 -49.20
C SER A 7 -49.38 -51.13 -48.55
N PRO A 8 -48.43 -50.18 -48.49
CA PRO A 8 -47.17 -50.36 -47.76
C PRO A 8 -47.38 -50.19 -46.24
N GLU A 9 -46.75 -51.06 -45.45
CA GLU A 9 -46.71 -50.96 -43.98
C GLU A 9 -45.96 -49.70 -43.50
N PRO A 10 -46.46 -49.00 -42.48
CA PRO A 10 -45.74 -47.88 -41.86
C PRO A 10 -44.65 -48.39 -40.91
N LYS A 11 -43.40 -48.02 -41.17
CA LYS A 11 -42.25 -48.17 -40.27
C LYS A 11 -42.44 -47.23 -39.06
N LEU A 12 -42.68 -47.79 -37.87
CA LEU A 12 -42.69 -47.05 -36.61
C LEU A 12 -41.28 -46.52 -36.29
N ILE A 13 -41.05 -45.23 -36.56
CA ILE A 13 -39.88 -44.50 -36.04
C ILE A 13 -40.17 -44.20 -34.57
N ARG A 14 -39.52 -44.92 -33.67
CA ARG A 14 -39.59 -44.67 -32.23
C ARG A 14 -38.79 -43.40 -31.94
N SER A 15 -39.48 -42.26 -31.84
CA SER A 15 -38.92 -41.05 -31.28
C SER A 15 -38.60 -41.31 -29.81
N THR A 16 -37.31 -41.40 -29.48
CA THR A 16 -36.86 -41.25 -28.10
C THR A 16 -37.14 -39.82 -27.69
N ASP A 17 -38.23 -39.62 -26.94
CA ASP A 17 -38.47 -38.39 -26.21
C ASP A 17 -37.30 -38.17 -25.25
N ALA A 18 -36.36 -37.32 -25.64
CA ALA A 18 -35.46 -36.68 -24.71
C ALA A 18 -36.32 -35.74 -23.87
N GLN A 19 -36.86 -36.26 -22.75
CA GLN A 19 -37.58 -35.45 -21.78
C GLN A 19 -36.65 -34.33 -21.33
N SER A 20 -36.88 -33.12 -21.81
CA SER A 20 -36.26 -31.91 -21.28
C SER A 20 -36.82 -31.70 -19.88
N ALA A 21 -36.15 -32.26 -18.87
CA ALA A 21 -36.45 -31.98 -17.48
C ALA A 21 -36.07 -30.50 -17.21
N GLY A 22 -37.06 -29.62 -17.19
CA GLY A 22 -36.88 -28.25 -16.74
C GLY A 22 -36.70 -28.20 -15.23
N PHE A 23 -35.84 -27.33 -14.74
CA PHE A 23 -35.68 -27.09 -13.30
C PHE A 23 -36.99 -26.56 -12.71
N THR A 24 -37.37 -27.10 -11.56
CA THR A 24 -38.51 -26.59 -10.80
C THR A 24 -38.16 -25.27 -10.12
N MET A 25 -39.17 -24.42 -9.89
CA MET A 25 -38.96 -23.19 -9.11
C MET A 25 -38.41 -23.49 -7.70
N VAL A 26 -38.80 -24.64 -7.13
CA VAL A 26 -38.34 -25.06 -5.80
C VAL A 26 -36.86 -25.39 -5.83
N GLU A 27 -36.36 -26.11 -6.83
CA GLU A 27 -34.92 -26.40 -6.96
C GLU A 27 -34.10 -25.13 -7.12
N LEU A 28 -34.58 -24.17 -7.90
CA LEU A 28 -33.90 -22.88 -8.05
C LEU A 28 -33.85 -22.13 -6.70
N LEU A 29 -34.97 -22.09 -5.98
CA LEU A 29 -35.05 -21.43 -4.66
C LEU A 29 -34.16 -22.10 -3.61
N VAL A 30 -34.13 -23.43 -3.57
CA VAL A 30 -33.24 -24.18 -2.65
C VAL A 30 -31.78 -23.93 -3.01
N THR A 31 -31.44 -23.89 -4.30
CA THR A 31 -30.05 -23.66 -4.75
C THR A 31 -29.57 -22.28 -4.36
N ILE A 32 -30.35 -21.22 -4.62
CA ILE A 32 -29.96 -19.86 -4.20
C ILE A 32 -29.89 -19.74 -2.67
N ALA A 33 -30.79 -20.40 -1.93
CA ALA A 33 -30.75 -20.40 -0.47
C ALA A 33 -29.46 -21.06 0.06
N LEU A 34 -29.04 -22.17 -0.55
CA LEU A 34 -27.78 -22.83 -0.21
C LEU A 34 -26.56 -21.98 -0.58
N ILE A 35 -26.57 -21.32 -1.75
CA ILE A 35 -25.47 -20.42 -2.14
C ILE A 35 -25.36 -19.26 -1.15
N VAL A 36 -26.47 -18.59 -0.80
CA VAL A 36 -26.46 -17.48 0.17
C VAL A 36 -25.97 -17.94 1.55
N PHE A 37 -26.40 -19.12 2.01
CA PHE A 37 -25.95 -19.70 3.27
C PHE A 37 -24.44 -20.03 3.27
N LEU A 38 -23.93 -20.61 2.19
CA LEU A 38 -22.50 -20.92 2.09
C LEU A 38 -21.65 -19.64 2.00
N MET A 39 -22.11 -18.64 1.24
CA MET A 39 -21.40 -17.37 1.09
C MET A 39 -21.36 -16.57 2.40
N SER A 40 -22.45 -16.58 3.19
CA SER A 40 -22.45 -15.89 4.49
C SER A 40 -21.48 -16.51 5.49
N MET A 41 -21.38 -17.84 5.53
CA MET A 41 -20.44 -18.54 6.39
C MET A 41 -18.98 -18.32 5.95
N LEU A 42 -18.73 -18.27 4.64
CA LEU A 42 -17.40 -18.01 4.08
C LEU A 42 -16.94 -16.57 4.34
N ALA A 43 -17.83 -15.59 4.25
CA ALA A 43 -17.52 -14.19 4.52
C ALA A 43 -17.00 -13.95 5.95
N VAL A 44 -17.65 -14.56 6.96
CA VAL A 44 -17.23 -14.43 8.37
C VAL A 44 -15.88 -15.10 8.64
N GLY A 45 -15.59 -16.21 7.96
CA GLY A 45 -14.32 -16.93 8.10
C GLY A 45 -13.15 -16.22 7.43
N ALA A 46 -13.37 -15.57 6.29
CA ALA A 46 -12.30 -14.98 5.47
C ALA A 46 -11.70 -13.70 6.07
N GLY A 47 -12.50 -12.86 6.75
CA GLY A 47 -12.08 -11.53 7.21
C GLY A 47 -10.81 -11.54 8.08
N LYS A 48 -10.75 -12.41 9.09
CA LYS A 48 -9.58 -12.49 10.01
C LYS A 48 -8.29 -12.93 9.33
N TYR A 49 -8.39 -13.78 8.30
CA TYR A 49 -7.20 -14.22 7.55
C TYR A 49 -6.70 -13.13 6.60
N LEU A 50 -7.62 -12.33 6.04
CA LEU A 50 -7.24 -11.18 5.21
C LEU A 50 -6.50 -10.13 6.03
N GLU A 51 -7.00 -9.80 7.22
CA GLU A 51 -6.35 -8.85 8.13
C GLU A 51 -4.95 -9.30 8.54
N SER A 52 -4.79 -10.54 9.00
CA SER A 52 -3.46 -11.08 9.33
C SER A 52 -2.51 -11.13 8.13
N ALA A 53 -3.02 -11.40 6.93
CA ALA A 53 -2.23 -11.36 5.71
C ALA A 53 -1.82 -9.92 5.33
N SER A 54 -2.70 -8.94 5.55
CA SER A 54 -2.39 -7.52 5.35
C SER A 54 -1.31 -7.05 6.32
N VAL A 55 -1.44 -7.37 7.62
CA VAL A 55 -0.40 -7.08 8.62
C VAL A 55 0.94 -7.67 8.20
N ALA A 56 0.99 -8.97 7.87
CA ALA A 56 2.23 -9.62 7.46
C ALA A 56 2.82 -9.04 6.16
N ARG A 57 1.97 -8.60 5.22
CA ARG A 57 2.39 -7.93 3.98
C ARG A 57 3.00 -6.56 4.30
N THR A 58 2.38 -5.77 5.16
CA THR A 58 2.88 -4.46 5.56
C THR A 58 4.18 -4.59 6.36
N GLU A 59 4.29 -5.52 7.30
CA GLU A 59 5.55 -5.81 8.01
C GLU A 59 6.68 -6.17 7.04
N ALA A 60 6.40 -7.01 6.03
CA ALA A 60 7.38 -7.38 5.01
C ALA A 60 7.77 -6.18 4.12
N LEU A 61 6.80 -5.31 3.80
CA LEU A 61 7.05 -4.06 3.09
C LEU A 61 7.99 -3.16 3.89
N LEU A 62 7.66 -2.87 5.16
CA LEU A 62 8.46 -1.99 6.01
C LEU A 62 9.88 -2.56 6.24
N ALA A 63 10.00 -3.87 6.43
CA ALA A 63 11.31 -4.52 6.55
C ALA A 63 12.15 -4.40 5.27
N ARG A 64 11.53 -4.56 4.08
CA ARG A 64 12.21 -4.37 2.79
C ARG A 64 12.64 -2.91 2.61
N VAL A 65 11.76 -1.96 2.91
CA VAL A 65 12.06 -0.52 2.80
C VAL A 65 13.17 -0.12 3.76
N SER A 66 13.15 -0.63 5.01
CA SER A 66 14.22 -0.41 5.99
C SER A 66 15.58 -0.88 5.46
N LEU A 67 15.64 -2.06 4.82
CA LEU A 67 16.88 -2.55 4.20
C LEU A 67 17.37 -1.65 3.06
N LEU A 68 16.45 -1.07 2.28
CA LEU A 68 16.79 -0.13 1.22
C LEU A 68 17.33 1.19 1.78
N ILE A 69 16.72 1.69 2.85
CA ILE A 69 17.16 2.88 3.58
C ILE A 69 18.57 2.66 4.15
N ASP A 70 18.82 1.54 4.81
CA ASP A 70 20.15 1.17 5.32
C ASP A 70 21.19 1.07 4.20
N GLY A 71 20.78 0.50 3.05
CA GLY A 71 21.60 0.44 1.85
C GLY A 71 21.94 1.82 1.29
N TYR A 72 20.97 2.73 1.28
CA TYR A 72 21.16 4.12 0.85
C TYR A 72 22.13 4.83 1.80
N HIS A 73 21.88 4.76 3.10
CA HIS A 73 22.74 5.34 4.14
C HIS A 73 24.18 4.80 4.04
N SER A 74 24.35 3.50 3.79
CA SER A 74 25.68 2.88 3.61
C SER A 74 26.45 3.44 2.39
N LYS A 75 25.75 3.90 1.35
CA LYS A 75 26.36 4.45 0.12
C LYS A 75 26.56 5.96 0.18
N VAL A 76 25.59 6.68 0.74
CA VAL A 76 25.51 8.14 0.71
C VAL A 76 26.06 8.75 2.00
N GLY A 77 26.01 8.03 3.12
CA GLY A 77 26.44 8.49 4.44
C GLY A 77 25.41 9.34 5.18
N ALA A 78 24.19 9.46 4.63
CA ALA A 78 23.04 10.11 5.24
C ALA A 78 21.78 9.29 4.89
N PHE A 79 20.75 9.34 5.76
CA PHE A 79 19.46 8.74 5.45
C PHE A 79 18.75 9.54 4.34
N PRO A 80 17.77 8.94 3.65
CA PRO A 80 16.93 9.68 2.70
C PRO A 80 16.30 10.90 3.38
N ILE A 81 16.35 12.06 2.72
CA ILE A 81 15.61 13.22 3.19
C ILE A 81 14.11 12.92 3.13
N ASP A 82 13.40 13.32 4.17
CA ASP A 82 11.96 13.19 4.32
C ASP A 82 11.20 14.44 3.84
N GLY A 83 11.88 15.55 3.56
CA GLY A 83 11.17 16.80 3.22
C GLY A 83 10.53 17.46 4.44
N LEU A 84 10.85 16.96 5.64
CA LEU A 84 10.45 17.51 6.92
C LEU A 84 11.63 18.32 7.48
N ASP A 85 11.45 19.03 8.59
CA ASP A 85 12.51 19.83 9.24
C ASP A 85 13.16 20.97 8.42
N GLY A 86 12.47 21.42 7.36
CA GLY A 86 12.89 22.56 6.54
C GLY A 86 13.86 22.23 5.41
N ASP A 87 14.10 20.94 5.15
CA ASP A 87 14.87 20.45 4.00
C ASP A 87 13.94 20.02 2.86
N ASP A 88 13.38 20.99 2.14
CA ASP A 88 12.40 20.75 1.06
C ASP A 88 12.91 19.76 0.00
N ARG A 89 12.09 18.75 -0.28
CA ARG A 89 12.27 17.85 -1.42
C ARG A 89 11.27 18.18 -2.51
N ILE A 90 11.75 18.51 -3.70
CA ILE A 90 10.90 18.96 -4.81
C ILE A 90 11.15 18.08 -6.04
N THR A 91 10.09 17.68 -6.73
CA THR A 91 10.14 16.97 -8.01
C THR A 91 10.62 17.89 -9.15
N ARG A 92 10.83 17.32 -10.34
CA ARG A 92 11.17 18.13 -11.54
C ARG A 92 10.03 19.06 -11.97
N ASP A 93 8.78 18.66 -11.72
CA ASP A 93 7.59 19.41 -12.10
C ASP A 93 7.16 20.43 -11.02
N GLY A 94 7.84 20.44 -9.86
CA GLY A 94 7.72 21.47 -8.83
C GLY A 94 6.87 21.10 -7.64
N SER A 95 6.48 19.82 -7.50
CA SER A 95 5.70 19.32 -6.37
C SER A 95 6.59 19.14 -5.15
N TYR A 96 6.14 19.61 -4.00
CA TYR A 96 6.81 19.37 -2.72
C TYR A 96 6.47 17.96 -2.24
N LEU A 97 7.49 17.24 -1.78
CA LEU A 97 7.39 15.88 -1.29
C LEU A 97 7.77 15.87 0.19
N THR A 98 6.92 15.26 1.01
CA THR A 98 7.12 15.09 2.45
C THR A 98 7.01 13.62 2.84
N GLY A 99 7.55 13.28 4.02
CA GLY A 99 7.56 11.95 4.63
C GLY A 99 7.77 10.80 3.65
N GLY A 100 6.74 9.94 3.55
CA GLY A 100 6.75 8.75 2.70
C GLY A 100 6.93 9.05 1.20
N ALA A 101 6.48 10.21 0.72
CA ALA A 101 6.64 10.62 -0.67
C ALA A 101 8.11 10.94 -0.99
N ALA A 102 8.77 11.71 -0.13
CA ALA A 102 10.17 12.07 -0.28
C ALA A 102 11.09 10.84 -0.24
N LEU A 103 10.77 9.89 0.65
CA LEU A 103 11.43 8.58 0.70
C LEU A 103 11.24 7.81 -0.62
N THR A 104 9.99 7.67 -1.07
CA THR A 104 9.65 6.92 -2.29
C THR A 104 10.36 7.50 -3.50
N TYR A 105 10.36 8.82 -3.64
CA TYR A 105 11.12 9.51 -4.66
C TYR A 105 12.60 9.15 -4.59
N THR A 106 13.21 9.24 -3.41
CA THR A 106 14.65 8.97 -3.25
C THR A 106 15.02 7.53 -3.59
N LEU A 107 14.19 6.56 -3.23
CA LEU A 107 14.45 5.14 -3.51
C LEU A 107 14.21 4.75 -4.98
N THR A 108 13.32 5.45 -5.67
CA THR A 108 12.95 5.16 -7.07
C THR A 108 13.76 5.96 -8.10
N GLN A 109 14.47 7.01 -7.68
CA GLN A 109 15.38 7.73 -8.57
C GLN A 109 16.76 7.05 -8.67
N PRO A 110 17.45 7.17 -9.83
CA PRO A 110 18.84 6.78 -9.95
C PRO A 110 19.74 7.53 -8.97
N LEU A 111 20.71 6.83 -8.38
CA LEU A 111 21.65 7.46 -7.45
C LEU A 111 22.82 8.06 -8.23
N ILE A 112 22.97 9.38 -8.18
CA ILE A 112 24.08 10.09 -8.82
C ILE A 112 25.31 10.03 -7.93
N LEU A 113 26.34 9.31 -8.37
CA LEU A 113 27.60 9.20 -7.64
C LEU A 113 28.47 10.42 -7.92
N THR A 114 28.77 11.19 -6.88
CA THR A 114 29.69 12.33 -6.97
C THR A 114 30.99 12.05 -6.22
N ARG A 115 32.09 12.59 -6.73
CA ARG A 115 33.40 12.55 -6.06
C ARG A 115 33.95 13.95 -5.95
N THR A 116 34.22 14.35 -4.71
CA THR A 116 34.92 15.59 -4.41
C THR A 116 36.41 15.42 -4.68
N LYS A 117 36.95 16.23 -5.59
CA LYS A 117 38.39 16.31 -5.84
C LYS A 117 39.10 17.02 -4.69
N SER A 118 40.43 16.91 -4.63
CA SER A 118 41.28 17.59 -3.65
C SER A 118 41.22 19.13 -3.69
N ASN A 119 40.66 19.71 -4.76
CA ASN A 119 40.42 21.16 -4.90
C ASN A 119 39.00 21.58 -4.48
N GLY A 120 38.17 20.67 -3.93
CA GLY A 120 36.78 20.93 -3.55
C GLY A 120 35.76 20.84 -4.68
N GLU A 121 36.18 20.56 -5.92
CA GLU A 121 35.28 20.42 -7.06
C GLU A 121 34.55 19.07 -7.00
N ILE A 122 33.21 19.11 -6.99
CA ILE A 122 32.35 17.92 -7.05
C ILE A 122 32.18 17.52 -8.52
N ARG A 123 32.57 16.28 -8.86
CA ARG A 123 32.38 15.73 -10.21
C ARG A 123 31.46 14.51 -10.15
N VAL A 124 30.48 14.44 -11.03
CA VAL A 124 29.68 13.22 -11.25
C VAL A 124 30.58 12.15 -11.86
N VAL A 125 30.69 11.00 -11.19
CA VAL A 125 31.55 9.87 -11.57
C VAL A 125 30.74 8.75 -12.21
N GLY A 126 29.43 8.68 -11.94
CA GLY A 126 28.52 7.72 -12.54
C GLY A 126 27.12 7.84 -11.96
N GLU A 127 26.25 6.94 -12.43
CA GLU A 127 24.90 6.78 -11.92
C GLU A 127 24.71 5.29 -11.60
N GLU A 128 24.11 5.01 -10.44
CA GLU A 128 23.61 3.69 -10.10
C GLU A 128 22.11 3.62 -10.36
N PRO A 129 21.57 2.43 -10.71
CA PRO A 129 20.13 2.27 -10.86
C PRO A 129 19.39 2.59 -9.56
N PRO A 130 18.08 2.86 -9.63
CA PRO A 130 17.22 2.99 -8.46
C PRO A 130 17.42 1.85 -7.46
N MET A 131 17.40 2.18 -6.18
CA MET A 131 17.61 1.19 -5.13
C MET A 131 16.34 0.38 -4.87
N GLY A 132 15.18 1.04 -4.96
CA GLY A 132 13.87 0.42 -4.75
C GLY A 132 13.24 -0.04 -6.06
N GLU A 133 12.89 -1.32 -6.09
CA GLU A 133 11.95 -1.89 -7.08
C GLU A 133 10.67 -2.29 -6.34
N PHE A 134 9.59 -1.56 -6.63
CA PHE A 134 8.29 -1.75 -6.00
C PHE A 134 7.27 -2.25 -7.02
N ARG A 135 6.28 -3.00 -6.53
CA ARG A 135 5.17 -3.44 -7.38
C ARG A 135 4.25 -2.25 -7.64
N ASN A 136 3.55 -2.27 -8.77
CA ASN A 136 2.58 -1.22 -9.11
C ASN A 136 1.45 -1.07 -8.08
N ASP A 137 1.13 -2.11 -7.30
CA ASP A 137 0.11 -2.06 -6.25
C ASP A 137 0.68 -1.80 -4.85
N GLU A 138 1.99 -1.56 -4.77
CA GLU A 138 2.67 -0.98 -3.59
C GLU A 138 3.00 0.49 -3.84
N LEU A 139 2.76 0.95 -5.07
CA LEU A 139 2.93 2.33 -5.46
C LEU A 139 1.58 2.92 -5.70
N SER A 140 1.55 4.18 -5.37
CA SER A 140 0.39 4.98 -5.42
C SER A 140 0.34 5.65 -6.84
N PRO A 141 -0.84 5.97 -7.43
CA PRO A 141 -0.93 6.78 -8.64
C PRO A 141 -0.17 8.13 -8.53
N PRO A 142 0.33 8.69 -9.64
CA PRO A 142 0.92 10.03 -9.65
C PRO A 142 -0.03 11.14 -9.18
N SER A 143 0.43 12.01 -8.27
CA SER A 143 -0.28 13.21 -7.80
C SER A 143 -0.33 14.30 -8.87
N ASP A 144 -1.49 14.93 -9.11
CA ASP A 144 -1.63 16.13 -9.97
C ASP A 144 -0.96 16.07 -11.35
N GLY A 145 -0.79 14.87 -11.90
CA GLY A 145 -0.11 14.65 -13.18
C GLY A 145 1.42 14.69 -13.12
N ASP A 146 2.01 14.89 -11.94
CA ASP A 146 3.44 14.76 -11.69
C ASP A 146 3.81 13.28 -11.48
N THR A 147 4.44 12.69 -12.51
CA THR A 147 4.82 11.27 -12.53
C THR A 147 5.84 10.86 -11.47
N GLU A 148 6.49 11.81 -10.82
CA GLU A 148 7.48 11.58 -9.76
C GLU A 148 6.87 11.70 -8.36
N ALA A 149 5.73 12.36 -8.24
CA ALA A 149 5.00 12.53 -7.00
C ALA A 149 4.17 11.27 -6.70
N ILE A 150 4.86 10.26 -6.18
CA ILE A 150 4.31 8.95 -5.79
C ILE A 150 4.75 8.58 -4.37
N GLN A 151 3.98 7.71 -3.74
CA GLN A 151 4.17 7.22 -2.38
C GLN A 151 4.11 5.69 -2.36
N LEU A 152 4.67 5.12 -1.30
CA LEU A 152 4.54 3.70 -1.00
C LEU A 152 3.25 3.47 -0.22
N LEU A 153 2.51 2.44 -0.63
CA LEU A 153 1.26 2.04 -0.01
C LEU A 153 1.44 0.76 0.78
N ASP A 154 0.77 0.69 1.92
CA ASP A 154 0.65 -0.51 2.72
C ASP A 154 -0.35 -1.52 2.12
N ALA A 155 -0.63 -2.60 2.86
CA ALA A 155 -1.55 -3.64 2.39
C ALA A 155 -3.03 -3.21 2.32
N TRP A 156 -3.40 -2.11 2.98
CA TRP A 156 -4.74 -1.51 2.93
C TRP A 156 -4.86 -0.45 1.83
N GLY A 157 -3.75 -0.08 1.21
CA GLY A 157 -3.70 0.94 0.16
C GLY A 157 -3.44 2.34 0.70
N GLU A 158 -3.01 2.43 1.96
CA GLU A 158 -2.76 3.69 2.64
C GLU A 158 -1.27 4.04 2.59
N PRO A 159 -0.90 5.32 2.37
CA PRO A 159 0.48 5.75 2.39
C PRO A 159 1.22 5.40 3.69
N ILE A 160 2.44 4.89 3.55
CA ILE A 160 3.33 4.73 4.70
C ILE A 160 3.93 6.08 5.11
N HIS A 161 4.29 6.16 6.38
CA HIS A 161 4.96 7.33 6.95
C HIS A 161 6.45 7.07 7.10
N TYR A 162 7.23 8.14 7.00
CA TYR A 162 8.68 8.14 7.12
C TYR A 162 9.15 9.46 7.74
N ASP A 163 10.12 9.37 8.64
CA ASP A 163 10.73 10.52 9.32
C ASP A 163 12.22 10.27 9.60
N GLU A 164 13.06 11.26 9.29
CA GLU A 164 14.52 11.22 9.36
C GLU A 164 15.02 11.70 10.73
N VAL A 165 14.85 10.88 11.76
CA VAL A 165 15.21 11.25 13.15
C VAL A 165 16.72 11.13 13.46
N SER A 166 17.61 11.20 12.45
CA SER A 166 19.04 10.93 12.65
C SER A 166 19.76 12.08 13.35
N THR A 167 19.24 13.30 13.22
CA THR A 167 19.77 14.49 13.90
C THR A 167 19.35 14.60 15.38
N GLY A 168 18.60 13.61 15.89
CA GLY A 168 18.09 13.58 17.26
C GLY A 168 16.74 14.29 17.38
N GLU A 169 16.45 14.89 18.54
CA GLU A 169 15.18 15.62 18.75
C GLU A 169 14.96 16.80 17.78
N SER A 170 16.00 17.28 17.12
CA SER A 170 15.89 18.35 16.11
C SER A 170 15.46 17.87 14.73
N GLY A 171 15.52 16.57 14.47
CA GLY A 171 15.07 15.95 13.21
C GLY A 171 13.74 15.23 13.40
N TYR A 172 12.97 15.65 14.40
CA TYR A 172 11.66 15.11 14.67
C TYR A 172 10.64 16.11 14.17
N SER A 173 9.85 15.70 13.19
CA SER A 173 8.72 16.48 12.69
C SER A 173 7.41 15.78 13.04
N PRO A 174 6.60 16.35 13.94
CA PRO A 174 5.30 15.79 14.26
C PRO A 174 4.35 15.91 13.07
N GLN A 175 3.62 14.84 12.77
CA GLN A 175 2.64 14.84 11.68
C GLN A 175 1.41 15.70 11.94
N SER A 176 1.14 16.07 13.20
CA SER A 176 0.05 16.97 13.55
C SER A 176 0.18 18.38 12.95
N ASP A 177 1.38 18.74 12.48
CA ASP A 177 1.71 20.12 12.10
C ASP A 177 1.49 20.41 10.60
N GLY A 178 1.12 19.42 9.77
CA GLY A 178 0.80 19.62 8.35
C GLY A 178 0.55 18.33 7.55
N GLU A 179 0.32 18.48 6.24
CA GLU A 179 0.09 17.36 5.32
C GLU A 179 1.39 16.56 5.10
N SER A 180 1.40 15.31 5.58
CA SER A 180 2.55 14.40 5.44
C SER A 180 2.51 13.56 4.15
N HIS A 181 1.39 13.63 3.43
CA HIS A 181 1.14 12.89 2.20
C HIS A 181 0.80 13.79 1.02
N LEU A 182 0.80 13.19 -0.16
CA LEU A 182 0.39 13.88 -1.37
C LEU A 182 -1.15 13.91 -1.42
N ASP A 183 -1.72 15.08 -1.69
CA ASP A 183 -3.18 15.25 -1.84
C ASP A 183 -3.61 14.75 -3.21
N TRP A 184 -4.43 13.70 -3.21
CA TRP A 184 -4.76 12.97 -4.43
C TRP A 184 -6.18 13.12 -4.92
N ASP A 185 -7.07 13.63 -4.06
CA ASP A 185 -8.49 13.59 -4.35
C ASP A 185 -9.28 14.75 -3.70
N ASP A 186 -8.64 15.86 -3.33
CA ASP A 186 -9.28 17.00 -2.63
C ASP A 186 -9.94 16.59 -1.28
N GLU A 187 -9.70 15.35 -0.83
CA GLU A 187 -10.20 14.78 0.41
C GLU A 187 -9.04 14.85 1.41
N GLU A 188 -9.05 15.91 2.22
CA GLU A 188 -8.06 16.18 3.27
C GLU A 188 -7.84 14.88 4.07
N SER A 189 -6.67 14.26 3.89
CA SER A 189 -6.34 13.00 4.57
C SER A 189 -6.22 13.32 6.06
N VAL A 190 -7.29 13.04 6.80
CA VAL A 190 -7.36 13.41 8.20
C VAL A 190 -6.50 12.43 8.99
N HIS A 191 -5.26 12.83 9.28
CA HIS A 191 -4.39 12.09 10.18
C HIS A 191 -4.90 12.18 11.63
N ALA A 192 -4.73 11.10 12.39
CA ALA A 192 -4.67 11.23 13.83
C ALA A 192 -3.37 11.90 14.28
N GLU A 193 -3.27 12.19 15.58
CA GLU A 193 -2.03 12.69 16.18
C GLU A 193 -0.87 11.73 15.87
N ASP A 194 0.33 12.27 15.60
CA ASP A 194 1.52 11.46 15.37
C ASP A 194 1.66 10.44 16.51
N PRO A 195 1.81 9.13 16.23
CA PRO A 195 1.92 8.10 17.28
C PRO A 195 3.12 8.28 18.21
N ARG A 196 4.03 9.20 17.88
CA ARG A 196 5.21 9.58 18.66
C ARG A 196 5.00 10.92 19.38
N ASP A 197 3.88 11.59 19.18
CA ASP A 197 3.52 12.73 20.00
C ASP A 197 3.15 12.26 21.42
N VAL A 198 3.64 12.98 22.42
CA VAL A 198 3.39 12.76 23.84
C VAL A 198 2.23 13.62 24.35
N GLY A 199 1.65 14.44 23.48
CA GLY A 199 0.44 15.23 23.71
C GLY A 199 0.75 16.65 24.20
N GLU A 200 -0.16 17.58 23.90
CA GLU A 200 0.00 19.00 24.21
C GLU A 200 0.42 19.26 25.68
N GLY A 201 1.51 20.02 25.85
CA GLY A 201 1.99 20.45 27.16
C GLY A 201 2.83 19.43 27.91
N THR A 202 3.11 18.26 27.32
CA THR A 202 4.14 17.34 27.81
C THR A 202 5.49 17.66 27.16
N ILE A 203 6.58 17.49 27.92
CA ILE A 203 7.94 17.70 27.41
C ILE A 203 8.51 16.32 27.13
N GLY A 204 8.77 16.02 25.85
CA GLY A 204 9.43 14.81 25.42
C GLY A 204 9.10 14.47 23.97
N THR A 205 9.75 13.43 23.46
CA THR A 205 9.38 12.74 22.23
C THR A 205 8.89 11.36 22.63
N GLY A 206 7.88 10.84 21.92
CA GLY A 206 7.41 9.48 22.08
C GLY A 206 8.41 8.44 21.60
N PRO A 207 7.99 7.19 21.43
CA PRO A 207 8.87 6.10 21.00
C PRO A 207 9.42 6.36 19.60
N GLN A 208 10.75 6.42 19.44
CA GLN A 208 11.43 6.67 18.17
C GLN A 208 12.77 5.95 18.09
N ASN A 209 13.27 5.69 16.89
CA ASN A 209 14.62 5.18 16.66
C ASN A 209 15.63 6.33 16.59
N ILE A 210 15.99 6.89 17.75
CA ILE A 210 16.94 8.01 17.87
C ILE A 210 18.22 7.74 17.06
N GLN A 211 18.68 8.74 16.30
CA GLN A 211 19.87 8.68 15.43
C GLN A 211 19.74 7.72 14.24
N GLN A 212 18.51 7.40 13.83
CA GLN A 212 18.22 6.58 12.65
C GLN A 212 17.07 7.20 11.85
N PHE A 213 16.01 6.44 11.61
CA PHE A 213 14.82 6.84 10.91
C PHE A 213 13.63 6.07 11.50
N ASP A 214 12.45 6.63 11.35
CA ASP A 214 11.20 6.02 11.72
C ASP A 214 10.37 5.74 10.45
N ILE A 215 9.73 4.58 10.42
CA ILE A 215 8.84 4.17 9.32
C ILE A 215 7.67 3.39 9.90
N TRP A 216 6.45 3.72 9.46
CA TRP A 216 5.24 3.07 9.97
C TRP A 216 4.05 3.12 9.01
N SER A 217 3.04 2.31 9.35
CA SER A 217 1.69 2.30 8.77
C SER A 217 0.68 2.25 9.92
N HIS A 218 -0.46 2.90 9.72
CA HIS A 218 -1.60 2.88 10.65
C HIS A 218 -2.42 1.57 10.57
N GLY A 219 -1.99 0.62 9.75
CA GLY A 219 -2.58 -0.71 9.68
C GLY A 219 -4.03 -0.68 9.23
N SER A 220 -4.87 -1.48 9.91
CA SER A 220 -6.31 -1.57 9.62
C SER A 220 -7.10 -0.30 9.89
N SER A 221 -6.54 0.62 10.67
CA SER A 221 -7.16 1.91 10.98
C SER A 221 -7.04 2.94 9.84
N GLY A 222 -6.05 2.77 8.96
CA GLY A 222 -5.78 3.69 7.85
C GLY A 222 -5.55 5.13 8.29
N HIS A 223 -5.88 6.11 7.44
CA HIS A 223 -5.81 7.55 7.75
C HIS A 223 -7.19 8.08 8.12
N THR A 224 -7.62 7.85 9.36
CA THR A 224 -8.95 8.26 9.83
C THR A 224 -8.89 8.84 11.24
N SER A 225 -9.85 9.69 11.61
CA SER A 225 -9.90 10.24 12.97
C SER A 225 -10.16 9.20 14.08
N ASP A 226 -10.48 7.95 13.72
CA ASP A 226 -10.72 6.84 14.64
C ASP A 226 -9.53 5.86 14.71
N GLU A 227 -8.33 6.32 14.35
CA GLU A 227 -7.11 5.49 14.35
C GLU A 227 -6.76 4.88 15.70
N SER A 228 -6.33 3.61 15.67
CA SER A 228 -5.94 2.84 16.85
C SER A 228 -4.43 2.61 16.90
N TYR A 229 -3.82 2.96 18.04
CA TYR A 229 -2.40 2.67 18.30
C TYR A 229 -2.06 1.16 18.28
N ASP A 230 -3.06 0.30 18.56
CA ASP A 230 -2.88 -1.15 18.52
C ASP A 230 -2.64 -1.64 17.08
N ASP A 231 -3.20 -0.96 16.08
CA ASP A 231 -3.11 -1.32 14.66
C ASP A 231 -1.80 -0.87 14.02
N LEU A 232 -1.08 0.05 14.68
CA LEU A 232 0.18 0.62 14.21
C LEU A 232 1.23 -0.48 13.95
N ILE A 233 1.84 -0.45 12.77
CA ILE A 233 2.98 -1.29 12.41
C ILE A 233 4.16 -0.36 12.19
N SER A 234 5.17 -0.42 13.05
CA SER A 234 6.32 0.49 13.03
C SER A 234 7.66 -0.24 13.22
N ASN A 235 8.76 0.43 12.91
CA ASN A 235 10.11 -0.09 13.13
C ASN A 235 10.68 0.18 14.53
N TRP A 236 10.10 1.11 15.30
CA TRP A 236 10.48 1.35 16.70
C TRP A 236 9.72 0.43 17.67
N GLN A 237 10.25 0.25 18.88
CA GLN A 237 9.53 -0.48 19.93
C GLN A 237 8.40 0.38 20.50
N LYS A 238 7.16 -0.09 20.42
CA LYS A 238 6.03 0.52 21.15
C LYS A 238 6.38 0.56 22.64
N GLY A 239 6.26 1.73 23.27
CA GLY A 239 6.48 1.89 24.71
C GLY A 239 5.57 0.92 25.49
N SER A 240 6.13 0.25 26.51
CA SER A 240 5.42 -0.72 27.35
C SER A 240 4.41 -0.08 28.29
#